data_AF-A0A4R7V0A2-F1
#
_entry.id   AF-A0A4R7V0A2-F1
#
_cell.length_a   1.000
_cell.length_b   1.000
_cell.length_c   1.000
_cell.angle_alpha   90.00
_cell.angle_beta   90.00
_cell.angle_gamma   90.00
#
_symmetry.space_group_name_H-M   'P 1'
#
loop_
_entity.id
_entity.type
_entity.pdbx_description
1 polymer ?
#
loop_
_entity_poly.entity_id
_entity_poly.type
_entity_poly.pdbx_seq_one_letter_code
_entity_poly.pdbx_strand_id
1 'polypeptide(L)'
;MPSNSLGLLRIAANAGLSTVQWIVDTSVRTGTRVTRSLAAGESPASIVGDLGAELRSAAQSVLGVPAPPAPVRHASVSELKARGAELLRQSSDVRFVEDTHPAYERILEELTPDEARIIRFLHDEGPQPTVDVRTNRPLGIGSELIEAGLSMIGRQAGVRNQGRTNAYLNNLFRLGLIWFSHEEVEPSRYQVVEVQPEVQEAMAKAGRAPKTIRRSIHLTPFGEDFHRTCLDPED
;
A
#
# COMPACT_ATOMS: atom_id res chain seq x y z
N MET A 1 54.60 -40.34 -15.34
CA MET A 1 54.97 -39.10 -16.06
C MET A 1 53.75 -38.19 -16.13
N PRO A 2 53.92 -36.88 -15.95
CA PRO A 2 53.58 -36.29 -14.66
C PRO A 2 52.31 -35.42 -14.66
N SER A 3 51.81 -35.32 -13.44
CA SER A 3 50.61 -34.70 -12.91
C SER A 3 50.63 -33.17 -12.87
N ASN A 4 49.44 -32.60 -13.01
CA ASN A 4 49.04 -31.20 -12.93
C ASN A 4 49.37 -30.51 -11.59
N SER A 5 50.64 -30.23 -11.32
CA SER A 5 51.08 -29.42 -10.16
C SER A 5 51.32 -27.94 -10.48
N LEU A 6 51.17 -27.51 -11.74
CA LEU A 6 51.43 -26.12 -12.17
C LEU A 6 50.20 -25.20 -12.19
N GLY A 7 48.98 -25.74 -12.03
CA GLY A 7 47.73 -24.95 -12.05
C GLY A 7 47.28 -24.43 -10.69
N LEU A 8 47.58 -25.13 -9.59
CA LEU A 8 47.18 -24.74 -8.23
C LEU A 8 48.20 -23.81 -7.55
N LEU A 9 49.46 -23.80 -8.02
CA LEU A 9 50.51 -22.91 -7.54
C LEU A 9 50.34 -21.45 -8.01
N ARG A 10 49.44 -21.17 -8.97
CA ARG A 10 49.10 -19.80 -9.39
C ARG A 10 47.89 -19.19 -8.67
N ILE A 11 47.10 -19.99 -7.96
CA ILE A 11 46.00 -19.49 -7.11
C ILE A 11 46.47 -19.29 -5.65
N ALA A 12 47.59 -19.90 -5.24
CA ALA A 12 48.22 -19.63 -3.95
C ALA A 12 49.16 -18.40 -3.95
N ALA A 13 49.51 -17.82 -5.10
CA ALA A 13 50.50 -16.74 -5.20
C ALA A 13 49.92 -15.30 -5.17
N ASN A 14 48.59 -15.14 -5.29
CA ASN A 14 47.93 -13.81 -5.26
C ASN A 14 46.95 -13.62 -4.09
N ALA A 15 47.02 -14.48 -3.07
CA ALA A 15 46.32 -14.32 -1.78
C ALA A 15 47.29 -13.98 -0.62
N GLY A 16 48.58 -13.79 -0.90
CA GLY A 16 49.64 -13.70 0.12
C GLY A 16 50.45 -12.40 0.15
N LEU A 17 50.24 -11.44 -0.78
CA LEU A 17 51.14 -10.29 -0.91
C LEU A 17 50.46 -8.91 -0.98
N SER A 18 49.16 -8.83 -0.75
CA SER A 18 48.48 -7.60 -0.28
C SER A 18 48.29 -7.58 1.25
N THR A 19 48.76 -8.63 1.95
CA THR A 19 48.68 -8.82 3.41
C THR A 19 49.71 -8.03 4.22
N VAL A 20 50.64 -7.29 3.60
CA VAL A 20 51.75 -6.65 4.35
C VAL A 20 51.63 -5.11 4.44
N GLN A 21 50.71 -4.46 3.73
CA GLN A 21 50.57 -2.99 3.77
C GLN A 21 49.41 -2.42 4.61
N TRP A 22 48.64 -3.26 5.32
CA TRP A 22 47.67 -2.80 6.33
C TRP A 22 48.03 -3.23 7.77
N ILE A 23 49.10 -4.02 7.95
CA ILE A 23 49.57 -4.51 9.27
C ILE A 23 50.42 -3.46 10.03
N VAL A 24 50.83 -2.36 9.40
CA VAL A 24 51.70 -1.35 10.04
C VAL A 24 50.98 -0.04 10.42
N ASP A 25 49.72 0.17 10.04
CA ASP A 25 48.91 1.31 10.52
C ASP A 25 47.71 0.91 11.40
N THR A 26 47.75 -0.31 11.94
CA THR A 26 46.93 -0.76 13.08
C THR A 26 47.84 -1.02 14.29
N SER A 27 48.68 -0.04 14.62
CA SER A 27 49.48 -0.07 15.85
C SER A 27 49.51 1.25 16.63
N VAL A 28 48.77 2.29 16.21
CA VAL A 28 48.79 3.59 16.94
C VAL A 28 47.40 4.19 17.25
N ARG A 29 46.27 3.53 16.97
CA ARG A 29 44.95 4.04 17.45
C ARG A 29 44.03 3.03 18.15
N THR A 30 44.59 1.92 18.65
CA THR A 30 43.95 1.05 19.66
C THR A 30 44.72 1.08 21.00
N GLY A 31 45.63 2.05 21.18
CA GLY A 31 46.45 2.18 22.39
C GLY A 31 45.85 2.99 23.53
N THR A 32 44.77 3.76 23.32
CA THR A 32 44.30 4.76 24.31
C THR A 32 42.89 4.56 24.87
N ARG A 33 42.16 3.48 24.51
CA ARG A 33 40.84 3.21 25.13
C ARG A 33 40.80 2.03 26.08
N VAL A 34 41.72 1.07 25.98
CA VAL A 34 41.82 -0.04 26.94
C VAL A 34 42.34 0.42 28.31
N THR A 35 43.04 1.56 28.37
CA THR A 35 43.54 2.13 29.64
C THR A 35 42.55 3.03 30.38
N ARG A 36 41.43 3.46 29.76
CA ARG A 36 40.40 4.29 30.43
C ARG A 36 39.17 3.50 30.87
N SER A 37 38.94 2.30 30.35
CA SER A 37 37.79 1.45 30.73
C SER A 37 38.00 0.62 32.00
N LEU A 38 39.24 0.50 32.50
CA LEU A 38 39.49 -0.11 33.82
C LEU A 38 39.20 0.85 35.00
N ALA A 39 39.01 2.15 34.74
CA ALA A 39 38.65 3.13 35.76
C ALA A 39 37.12 3.34 35.93
N ALA A 40 36.30 2.81 35.01
CA ALA A 40 34.86 3.11 34.95
C ALA A 40 33.93 1.95 35.38
N GLY A 41 34.47 0.77 35.72
CA GLY A 41 33.66 -0.32 36.29
C GLY A 41 32.58 -0.89 35.36
N GLU A 42 32.73 -0.75 34.04
CA GLU A 42 31.75 -1.28 33.09
C GLU A 42 31.87 -2.81 32.97
N SER A 43 30.71 -3.46 33.06
CA SER A 43 30.55 -4.92 33.01
C SER A 43 31.11 -5.50 31.70
N PRO A 44 31.92 -6.58 31.74
CA PRO A 44 32.43 -7.27 30.55
C PRO A 44 31.33 -7.72 29.56
N ALA A 45 30.08 -7.84 30.02
CA ALA A 45 28.97 -8.28 29.20
C ALA A 45 28.51 -7.27 28.14
N SER A 46 28.60 -5.95 28.40
CA SER A 46 28.20 -4.93 27.41
C SER A 46 29.21 -4.82 26.27
N ILE A 47 30.50 -4.96 26.57
CA ILE A 47 31.59 -4.89 25.60
C ILE A 47 31.51 -6.04 24.57
N VAL A 48 31.15 -7.25 25.01
CA VAL A 48 30.98 -8.42 24.11
C VAL A 48 29.77 -8.25 23.19
N GLY A 49 28.69 -7.61 23.66
CA GLY A 49 27.49 -7.34 22.87
C GLY A 49 27.75 -6.36 21.73
N ASP A 50 28.41 -5.24 22.04
CA ASP A 50 28.67 -4.16 21.08
C ASP A 50 29.70 -4.59 20.00
N LEU A 51 30.77 -5.29 20.40
CA LEU A 51 31.74 -5.88 19.46
C LEU A 51 31.10 -6.93 18.54
N GLY A 52 30.17 -7.74 19.07
CA GLY A 52 29.46 -8.74 18.29
C GLY A 52 28.50 -8.14 17.25
N ALA A 53 27.93 -6.96 17.54
CA ALA A 53 27.07 -6.24 16.61
C ALA A 53 27.88 -5.60 15.47
N GLU A 54 29.03 -4.99 15.78
CA GLU A 54 29.92 -4.39 14.78
C GLU A 54 30.54 -5.44 13.85
N LEU A 55 31.02 -6.57 14.37
CA LEU A 55 31.55 -7.68 13.58
C LEU A 55 30.48 -8.29 12.65
N ARG A 56 29.24 -8.40 13.13
CA ARG A 56 28.13 -8.92 12.33
C ARG A 56 27.75 -7.96 11.21
N SER A 57 27.74 -6.65 11.48
CA SER A 57 27.49 -5.60 10.46
C SER A 57 28.57 -5.59 9.38
N ALA A 58 29.85 -5.70 9.78
CA ALA A 58 30.98 -5.81 8.86
C ALA A 58 30.96 -7.12 8.04
N ALA A 59 30.54 -8.23 8.65
CA ALA A 59 30.37 -9.49 7.92
C ALA A 59 29.20 -9.41 6.92
N GLN A 60 28.09 -8.77 7.27
CA GLN A 60 26.92 -8.60 6.39
C GLN A 60 27.23 -7.70 5.19
N SER A 61 28.00 -6.63 5.38
CA SER A 61 28.40 -5.72 4.29
C SER A 61 29.36 -6.38 3.31
N VAL A 62 30.27 -7.24 3.78
CA VAL A 62 31.19 -8.02 2.93
C VAL A 62 30.47 -9.16 2.19
N LEU A 63 29.49 -9.80 2.82
CA LEU A 63 28.73 -10.91 2.24
C LEU A 63 27.59 -10.45 1.32
N GLY A 64 27.34 -9.15 1.20
CA GLY A 64 26.25 -8.60 0.39
C GLY A 64 24.86 -9.02 0.89
N VAL A 65 24.74 -9.37 2.17
CA VAL A 65 23.46 -9.77 2.77
C VAL A 65 22.75 -8.49 3.21
N PRO A 66 21.59 -8.13 2.61
CA PRO A 66 20.85 -6.95 3.03
C PRO A 66 20.49 -7.07 4.51
N ALA A 67 20.71 -5.99 5.26
CA ALA A 67 20.32 -5.93 6.66
C ALA A 67 18.83 -6.32 6.78
N PRO A 68 18.45 -7.11 7.82
CA PRO A 68 17.06 -7.44 8.02
C PRO A 68 16.24 -6.13 8.11
N PRO A 69 15.05 -6.07 7.50
CA PRO A 69 14.20 -4.88 7.58
C PRO A 69 14.01 -4.51 9.04
N ALA A 70 14.16 -3.22 9.37
CA ALA A 70 13.96 -2.73 10.71
C ALA A 70 12.58 -3.20 11.21
N PRO A 71 12.47 -3.69 12.45
CA PRO A 71 11.18 -4.12 12.98
C PRO A 71 10.19 -2.97 12.88
N VAL A 72 9.00 -3.25 12.32
CA VAL A 72 7.93 -2.26 12.22
C VAL A 72 7.58 -1.81 13.64
N ARG A 73 7.99 -0.59 13.99
CA ARG A 73 7.80 -0.06 15.34
C ARG A 73 6.33 0.34 15.49
N HIS A 74 5.57 -0.48 16.20
CA HIS A 74 4.22 -0.09 16.59
C HIS A 74 4.31 1.02 17.63
N ALA A 75 3.62 2.14 17.37
CA ALA A 75 3.55 3.25 18.32
C ALA A 75 2.95 2.76 19.65
N SER A 76 3.63 3.08 20.74
CA SER A 76 3.13 2.84 22.09
C SER A 76 1.88 3.68 22.36
N VAL A 77 1.07 3.24 23.32
CA VAL A 77 -0.15 3.96 23.72
C VAL A 77 0.16 5.41 24.15
N SER A 78 1.29 5.66 24.80
CA SER A 78 1.71 6.99 25.20
C SER A 78 2.07 7.88 24.01
N GLU A 79 2.75 7.34 22.99
CA GLU A 79 3.06 8.05 21.75
C GLU A 79 1.79 8.43 20.99
N LEU A 80 0.80 7.53 20.90
CA LEU A 80 -0.50 7.83 20.28
C LEU A 80 -1.26 8.92 21.05
N LYS A 81 -1.29 8.85 22.38
CA LYS A 81 -1.90 9.89 23.22
C LYS A 81 -1.23 11.24 23.06
N ALA A 82 0.11 11.29 23.02
CA ALA A 82 0.86 12.52 22.81
C ALA A 82 0.55 13.13 21.44
N ARG A 83 0.50 12.31 20.39
CA ARG A 83 0.12 12.77 19.05
C ARG A 83 -1.32 13.28 18.99
N GLY A 84 -2.26 12.60 19.66
CA GLY A 84 -3.65 13.06 19.76
C GLY A 84 -3.78 14.39 20.51
N ALA A 85 -3.02 14.59 21.59
CA ALA A 85 -3.02 15.85 22.33
C ALA A 85 -2.49 17.02 21.48
N GLU A 86 -1.47 16.78 20.66
CA GLU A 86 -0.94 17.78 19.74
C GLU A 86 -1.96 18.18 18.67
N LEU A 87 -2.70 17.22 18.10
CA LEU A 87 -3.79 17.51 17.15
C LEU A 87 -4.87 18.41 17.79
N LEU A 88 -5.28 18.10 19.03
CA LEU A 88 -6.26 18.93 19.74
C LEU A 88 -5.73 20.33 20.01
N ARG A 89 -4.45 20.46 20.40
CA ARG A 89 -3.79 21.75 20.61
C ARG A 89 -3.77 22.57 19.32
N GLN A 90 -3.43 21.96 18.18
CA GLN A 90 -3.45 22.62 16.87
C GLN A 90 -4.87 23.04 16.47
N SER A 91 -5.88 22.19 16.68
CA SER A 91 -7.28 22.53 16.38
C SER A 91 -7.81 23.72 17.19
N SER A 92 -7.20 24.02 18.34
CA SER A 92 -7.55 25.16 19.18
C SER A 92 -6.83 26.46 18.81
N ASP A 93 -5.80 26.41 17.95
CA ASP A 93 -5.08 27.60 17.48
C ASP A 93 -5.82 28.21 16.28
N VAL A 94 -6.45 29.36 16.49
CA VAL A 94 -7.18 30.12 15.47
C VAL A 94 -6.31 30.61 14.30
N ARG A 95 -4.97 30.52 14.41
CA ARG A 95 -4.03 30.88 13.33
C ARG A 95 -3.60 29.66 12.51
N PHE A 96 -4.02 28.46 12.88
CA PHE A 96 -3.74 27.26 12.12
C PHE A 96 -4.56 27.30 10.83
N VAL A 97 -3.88 27.30 9.69
CA VAL A 97 -4.48 27.21 8.36
C VAL A 97 -4.06 25.88 7.77
N GLU A 98 -5.03 25.05 7.39
CA GLU A 98 -4.80 23.80 6.68
C GLU A 98 -5.09 24.04 5.20
N ASP A 99 -4.04 24.21 4.39
CA ASP A 99 -4.17 24.54 2.95
C ASP A 99 -4.64 23.34 2.11
N THR A 100 -4.30 22.12 2.51
CA THR A 100 -4.67 20.88 1.80
C THR A 100 -4.79 19.74 2.79
N HIS A 101 -5.78 18.87 2.59
CA HIS A 101 -6.00 17.75 3.49
C HIS A 101 -4.77 16.80 3.50
N PRO A 102 -4.16 16.52 4.66
CA PRO A 102 -2.87 15.82 4.74
C PRO A 102 -2.92 14.36 4.27
N ALA A 103 -4.10 13.78 4.10
CA ALA A 103 -4.25 12.42 3.56
C ALA A 103 -4.10 12.36 2.03
N TYR A 104 -4.25 13.47 1.30
CA TYR A 104 -4.31 13.45 -0.17
C TYR A 104 -3.01 12.96 -0.80
N GLU A 105 -1.86 13.36 -0.28
CA GLU A 105 -0.55 12.87 -0.74
C GLU A 105 -0.46 11.34 -0.64
N ARG A 106 -0.86 10.76 0.50
CA ARG A 106 -0.85 9.29 0.69
C ARG A 106 -1.86 8.59 -0.21
N ILE A 107 -3.03 9.19 -0.40
CA ILE A 107 -4.06 8.63 -1.29
C ILE A 107 -3.53 8.59 -2.74
N LEU A 108 -2.81 9.62 -3.20
CA LEU A 108 -2.19 9.63 -4.53
C LEU A 108 -1.16 8.51 -4.71
N GLU A 109 -0.40 8.16 -3.66
CA GLU A 109 0.52 7.01 -3.68
C GLU A 109 -0.20 5.65 -3.77
N GLU A 110 -1.45 5.58 -3.29
CA GLU A 110 -2.28 4.38 -3.25
C GLU A 110 -3.25 4.27 -4.46
N LEU A 111 -3.22 5.24 -5.38
CA LEU A 111 -4.09 5.30 -6.56
C LEU A 111 -3.38 4.85 -7.83
N THR A 112 -4.13 4.13 -8.66
CA THR A 112 -3.77 3.82 -10.04
C THR A 112 -4.35 4.87 -10.99
N PRO A 113 -3.77 5.03 -12.20
CA PRO A 113 -4.34 5.92 -13.22
C PRO A 113 -5.77 5.56 -13.64
N ASP A 114 -6.15 4.28 -13.56
CA ASP A 114 -7.50 3.82 -13.90
C ASP A 114 -8.51 4.15 -12.79
N GLU A 115 -8.10 4.15 -11.52
CA GLU A 115 -8.93 4.63 -10.40
C GLU A 115 -9.15 6.14 -10.47
N ALA A 116 -8.11 6.91 -10.82
CA ALA A 116 -8.26 8.35 -11.06
C ALA A 116 -9.28 8.67 -12.17
N ARG A 117 -9.32 7.84 -13.23
CA ARG A 117 -10.34 7.95 -14.29
C ARG A 117 -11.76 7.69 -13.77
N ILE A 118 -11.93 6.69 -12.90
CA ILE A 118 -13.23 6.40 -12.29
C ILE A 118 -13.69 7.57 -11.41
N ILE A 119 -12.80 8.15 -10.60
CA ILE A 119 -13.12 9.32 -9.76
C ILE A 119 -13.59 10.48 -10.63
N ARG A 120 -12.80 10.85 -11.65
CA ARG A 120 -13.17 11.92 -12.58
C ARG A 120 -14.49 11.66 -13.29
N PHE A 121 -14.72 10.42 -13.75
CA PHE A 121 -15.98 10.05 -14.39
C PHE A 121 -17.18 10.21 -13.45
N LEU A 122 -17.04 9.81 -12.18
CA LEU A 122 -18.10 9.98 -11.18
C LEU A 122 -18.37 11.45 -10.85
N HIS A 123 -17.34 12.28 -10.86
CA HIS A 123 -17.47 13.73 -10.68
C HIS A 123 -18.24 14.35 -11.86
N ASP A 124 -17.81 14.06 -13.09
CA ASP A 124 -18.36 14.68 -14.29
C ASP A 124 -19.78 14.20 -14.61
N GLU A 125 -20.07 12.91 -14.44
CA GLU A 125 -21.34 12.28 -14.86
C GLU A 125 -22.30 11.99 -13.70
N GLY A 126 -21.87 12.31 -12.49
CA GLY A 126 -22.57 12.03 -11.25
C GLY A 126 -22.68 10.53 -10.91
N PRO A 127 -23.61 10.17 -10.01
CA PRO A 127 -23.78 8.81 -9.54
C PRO A 127 -24.07 7.80 -10.66
N GLN A 128 -23.47 6.62 -10.56
CA GLN A 128 -23.50 5.59 -11.60
C GLN A 128 -24.35 4.38 -11.17
N PRO A 129 -25.14 3.81 -12.09
CA PRO A 129 -25.98 2.66 -11.80
C PRO A 129 -25.15 1.38 -11.57
N THR A 130 -25.55 0.60 -10.58
CA THR A 130 -25.13 -0.78 -10.38
C THR A 130 -26.34 -1.69 -10.27
N VAL A 131 -26.20 -2.94 -10.71
CA VAL A 131 -27.24 -3.95 -10.62
C VAL A 131 -26.68 -5.19 -9.95
N ASP A 132 -27.46 -5.78 -9.05
CA ASP A 132 -27.22 -7.13 -8.57
C ASP A 132 -28.28 -8.07 -9.11
N VAL A 133 -27.88 -9.32 -9.31
CA VAL A 133 -28.77 -10.37 -9.76
C VAL A 133 -29.03 -11.34 -8.61
N ARG A 134 -30.30 -11.58 -8.32
CA ARG A 134 -30.73 -12.52 -7.29
C ARG A 134 -31.71 -13.55 -7.81
N THR A 135 -31.69 -14.72 -7.18
CA THR A 135 -32.74 -15.72 -7.38
C THR A 135 -34.07 -15.21 -6.84
N ASN A 136 -35.16 -15.59 -7.50
CA ASN A 136 -36.51 -15.27 -7.06
C ASN A 136 -37.16 -16.52 -6.48
N ARG A 137 -37.54 -16.43 -5.21
CA ARG A 137 -38.28 -17.48 -4.50
C ARG A 137 -39.58 -16.88 -3.95
N PRO A 138 -40.66 -17.67 -3.86
CA PRO A 138 -41.93 -17.19 -3.29
C PRO A 138 -41.71 -16.51 -1.94
N LEU A 139 -42.33 -15.35 -1.75
CA LEU A 139 -42.22 -14.52 -0.53
C LEU A 139 -40.80 -13.98 -0.22
N GLY A 140 -39.83 -14.11 -1.14
CA GLY A 140 -38.46 -13.63 -0.96
C GLY A 140 -37.59 -14.46 0.01
N ILE A 141 -38.18 -15.48 0.63
CA ILE A 141 -37.49 -16.35 1.60
C ILE A 141 -36.50 -17.24 0.85
N GLY A 142 -35.22 -17.15 1.24
CA GLY A 142 -34.14 -17.87 0.58
C GLY A 142 -33.73 -17.28 -0.77
N SER A 143 -34.05 -16.02 -1.08
CA SER A 143 -33.44 -15.34 -2.24
C SER A 143 -31.93 -15.28 -2.06
N GLU A 144 -31.19 -15.78 -3.04
CA GLU A 144 -29.73 -15.87 -3.05
C GLU A 144 -29.14 -14.83 -4.01
N LEU A 145 -28.02 -14.24 -3.63
CA LEU A 145 -27.25 -13.34 -4.47
C LEU A 145 -26.40 -14.17 -5.44
N ILE A 146 -26.61 -13.98 -6.74
CA ILE A 146 -25.82 -14.67 -7.77
C ILE A 146 -24.61 -13.82 -8.14
N GLU A 147 -24.82 -12.54 -8.38
CA GLU A 147 -23.76 -11.60 -8.73
C GLU A 147 -24.12 -10.20 -8.24
N ALA A 148 -23.11 -9.45 -7.80
CA ALA A 148 -23.28 -8.11 -7.23
C ALA A 148 -22.44 -7.07 -7.96
N GLY A 149 -22.94 -5.83 -7.94
CA GLY A 149 -22.17 -4.68 -8.42
C GLY A 149 -21.91 -4.67 -9.92
N LEU A 150 -22.76 -5.32 -10.72
CA LEU A 150 -22.65 -5.26 -12.18
C LEU A 150 -22.88 -3.83 -12.64
N SER A 151 -21.92 -3.28 -13.36
CA SER A 151 -21.89 -1.87 -13.69
C SER A 151 -21.13 -1.61 -14.98
N MET A 152 -21.47 -0.48 -15.58
CA MET A 152 -20.82 0.05 -16.77
C MET A 152 -19.64 0.98 -16.49
N ILE A 153 -19.37 1.27 -15.21
CA ILE A 153 -18.45 2.32 -14.79
C ILE A 153 -17.03 2.14 -15.36
N GLY A 154 -16.50 0.92 -15.39
CA GLY A 154 -15.16 0.66 -15.93
C GLY A 154 -15.06 1.00 -17.43
N ARG A 155 -16.07 0.59 -18.22
CA ARG A 155 -16.10 0.87 -19.67
C ARG A 155 -16.32 2.35 -19.95
N GLN A 156 -17.22 2.99 -19.21
CA GLN A 156 -17.57 4.41 -19.43
C GLN A 156 -16.46 5.35 -18.96
N ALA A 157 -15.79 5.05 -17.84
CA ALA A 157 -14.63 5.79 -17.37
C ALA A 157 -13.37 5.58 -18.24
N GLY A 158 -13.43 4.71 -19.26
CA GLY A 158 -12.29 4.42 -20.12
C GLY A 158 -11.10 3.82 -19.38
N VAL A 159 -11.38 2.94 -18.40
CA VAL A 159 -10.39 2.15 -17.67
C VAL A 159 -9.68 1.20 -18.63
N ARG A 160 -8.35 1.10 -18.54
CA ARG A 160 -7.57 0.24 -19.44
C ARG A 160 -7.77 -1.24 -19.14
N ASN A 161 -7.85 -1.62 -17.86
CA ASN A 161 -8.04 -3.02 -17.46
C ASN A 161 -9.44 -3.26 -16.88
N GLN A 162 -10.42 -3.52 -17.75
CA GLN A 162 -11.81 -3.75 -17.35
C GLN A 162 -11.97 -4.93 -16.36
N GLY A 163 -11.13 -5.96 -16.45
CA GLY A 163 -11.15 -7.11 -15.53
C GLY A 163 -10.75 -6.77 -14.09
N ARG A 164 -10.20 -5.58 -13.84
CA ARG A 164 -9.84 -5.08 -12.50
C ARG A 164 -10.82 -4.05 -11.94
N THR A 165 -11.91 -3.73 -12.64
CA THR A 165 -12.88 -2.70 -12.22
C THR A 165 -13.35 -2.90 -10.77
N ASN A 166 -13.70 -4.12 -10.38
CA ASN A 166 -14.13 -4.39 -9.00
C ASN A 166 -13.00 -4.18 -7.96
N ALA A 167 -11.75 -4.48 -8.31
CA ALA A 167 -10.62 -4.21 -7.43
C ALA A 167 -10.39 -2.71 -7.26
N TYR A 168 -10.54 -1.93 -8.34
CA TYR A 168 -10.48 -0.47 -8.31
C TYR A 168 -11.57 0.13 -7.42
N LEU A 169 -12.82 -0.31 -7.59
CA LEU A 169 -13.93 0.16 -6.75
C LEU A 169 -13.73 -0.19 -5.27
N ASN A 170 -13.21 -1.38 -4.96
CA ASN A 170 -12.92 -1.77 -3.58
C ASN A 170 -11.82 -0.90 -2.95
N ASN A 171 -10.79 -0.54 -3.72
CA ASN A 171 -9.74 0.36 -3.24
C ASN A 171 -10.28 1.77 -3.02
N LEU A 172 -11.02 2.31 -3.98
CA LEU A 172 -11.67 3.62 -3.86
C LEU A 172 -12.61 3.70 -2.65
N PHE A 173 -13.36 2.62 -2.39
CA PHE A 173 -14.21 2.51 -1.20
C PHE A 173 -13.37 2.44 0.09
N ARG A 174 -12.29 1.66 0.11
CA ARG A 174 -11.35 1.58 1.24
C ARG A 174 -10.72 2.93 1.58
N LEU A 175 -10.39 3.72 0.56
CA LEU A 175 -9.83 5.07 0.69
C LEU A 175 -10.89 6.11 1.08
N GLY A 176 -12.18 5.72 1.12
CA GLY A 176 -13.28 6.62 1.46
C GLY A 176 -13.66 7.60 0.36
N LEU A 177 -13.22 7.38 -0.88
CA LEU A 177 -13.47 8.26 -2.02
C LEU A 177 -14.84 8.01 -2.67
N ILE A 178 -15.36 6.78 -2.57
CA ILE A 178 -16.69 6.41 -3.07
C ILE A 178 -17.52 5.69 -2.01
N TRP A 179 -18.84 5.65 -2.21
CA TRP A 179 -19.73 4.73 -1.50
C TRP A 179 -20.64 3.96 -2.45
N PHE A 180 -21.18 2.83 -1.95
CA PHE A 180 -22.27 2.10 -2.59
C PHE A 180 -23.57 2.43 -1.87
N SER A 181 -24.60 2.82 -2.62
CA SER A 181 -25.91 3.20 -2.08
C SER A 181 -27.03 2.31 -2.62
N HIS A 182 -28.09 2.20 -1.84
CA HIS A 182 -29.36 1.60 -2.26
C HIS A 182 -30.28 2.62 -2.94
N GLU A 183 -29.93 3.91 -2.88
CA GLU A 183 -30.65 4.97 -3.58
C GLU A 183 -30.48 4.78 -5.09
N GLU A 184 -31.59 4.69 -5.80
CA GLU A 184 -31.57 4.51 -7.25
C GLU A 184 -31.26 5.83 -7.95
N VAL A 185 -30.50 5.77 -9.05
CA VAL A 185 -30.38 6.90 -9.98
C VAL A 185 -31.56 6.91 -10.96
N GLU A 186 -31.55 7.84 -11.91
CA GLU A 186 -32.57 7.93 -12.96
C GLU A 186 -32.85 6.56 -13.63
N PRO A 187 -34.11 6.08 -13.67
CA PRO A 187 -34.45 4.73 -14.14
C PRO A 187 -33.94 4.37 -15.53
N SER A 188 -33.83 5.36 -16.42
CA SER A 188 -33.31 5.18 -17.78
C SER A 188 -31.84 4.75 -17.81
N ARG A 189 -31.04 5.14 -16.81
CA ARG A 189 -29.61 4.77 -16.72
C ARG A 189 -29.40 3.28 -16.48
N TYR A 190 -30.36 2.60 -15.84
CA TYR A 190 -30.30 1.16 -15.61
C TYR A 190 -30.57 0.33 -16.87
N GLN A 191 -31.33 0.86 -17.83
CA GLN A 191 -31.73 0.11 -19.02
C GLN A 191 -30.52 -0.40 -19.82
N VAL A 192 -29.45 0.41 -19.87
CA VAL A 192 -28.20 0.03 -20.54
C VAL A 192 -27.45 -1.04 -19.75
N VAL A 193 -27.40 -0.92 -18.41
CA VAL A 193 -26.72 -1.90 -17.54
C VAL A 193 -27.44 -3.25 -17.58
N GLU A 194 -28.76 -3.24 -17.49
CA GLU A 194 -29.59 -4.46 -17.41
C GLU A 194 -29.48 -5.34 -18.66
N VAL A 195 -29.16 -4.77 -19.83
CA VAL A 195 -28.98 -5.51 -21.09
C VAL A 195 -27.54 -5.96 -21.36
N GLN A 196 -26.59 -5.67 -20.45
CA GLN A 196 -25.20 -6.10 -20.66
C GLN A 196 -25.05 -7.61 -20.59
N PRO A 197 -24.11 -8.19 -21.36
CA PRO A 197 -23.88 -9.64 -21.40
C PRO A 197 -23.69 -10.25 -20.01
N GLU A 198 -22.93 -9.60 -19.13
CA GLU A 198 -22.62 -10.08 -17.79
C GLU A 198 -23.88 -10.17 -16.91
N VAL A 199 -24.80 -9.20 -17.05
CA VAL A 199 -26.11 -9.24 -16.36
C VAL A 199 -26.97 -10.36 -16.92
N GLN A 200 -27.02 -10.52 -18.24
CA GLN A 200 -27.80 -11.60 -18.87
C GLN A 200 -27.27 -12.99 -18.50
N GLU A 201 -25.96 -13.16 -18.42
CA GLU A 201 -25.32 -14.38 -17.94
C GLU A 201 -25.65 -14.67 -16.47
N ALA A 202 -25.59 -13.65 -15.60
CA ALA A 202 -25.96 -13.78 -14.20
C ALA A 202 -27.45 -14.14 -14.04
N MET A 203 -28.34 -13.54 -14.84
CA MET A 203 -29.77 -13.85 -14.87
C MET A 203 -30.02 -15.29 -15.34
N ALA A 204 -29.32 -15.75 -16.37
CA ALA A 204 -29.41 -17.14 -16.83
C ALA A 204 -28.95 -18.13 -15.75
N LYS A 205 -27.85 -17.83 -15.04
CA LYS A 205 -27.36 -18.64 -13.89
C LYS A 205 -28.35 -18.68 -12.74
N ALA A 206 -29.09 -17.60 -12.51
CA ALA A 206 -30.07 -17.49 -11.44
C ALA A 206 -31.34 -18.35 -11.64
N GLY A 207 -31.57 -18.86 -12.85
CA GLY A 207 -32.64 -19.82 -13.14
C GLY A 207 -34.01 -19.17 -13.37
N ARG A 208 -35.04 -19.62 -12.66
CA ARG A 208 -36.43 -19.23 -12.96
C ARG A 208 -36.79 -17.86 -12.35
N ALA A 209 -37.24 -16.96 -13.22
CA ALA A 209 -37.77 -15.64 -12.88
C ALA A 209 -36.86 -14.76 -12.00
N PRO A 210 -35.54 -14.68 -12.28
CA PRO A 210 -34.60 -13.92 -11.46
C PRO A 210 -34.94 -12.43 -11.44
N LYS A 211 -34.45 -11.73 -10.42
CA LYS A 211 -34.69 -10.29 -10.25
C LYS A 211 -33.39 -9.51 -10.17
N THR A 212 -33.41 -8.33 -10.76
CA THR A 212 -32.38 -7.32 -10.59
C THR A 212 -32.70 -6.48 -9.36
N ILE A 213 -31.67 -6.14 -8.57
CA ILE A 213 -31.74 -5.12 -7.53
C ILE A 213 -30.89 -3.95 -8.01
N ARG A 214 -31.51 -2.77 -8.08
CA ARG A 214 -30.84 -1.55 -8.50
C ARG A 214 -30.14 -0.93 -7.29
N ARG A 215 -28.92 -0.48 -7.53
CA ARG A 215 -28.05 0.21 -6.59
C ARG A 215 -27.30 1.31 -7.33
N SER A 216 -26.45 2.04 -6.62
CA SER A 216 -25.65 3.11 -7.22
C SER A 216 -24.28 3.24 -6.57
N ILE A 217 -23.34 3.85 -7.31
CA ILE A 217 -22.01 4.27 -6.85
C ILE A 217 -21.96 5.77 -6.90
N HIS A 218 -21.45 6.41 -5.84
CA HIS A 218 -21.28 7.86 -5.78
C HIS A 218 -19.88 8.20 -5.28
N LEU A 219 -19.43 9.42 -5.58
CA LEU A 219 -18.37 10.05 -4.80
C LEU A 219 -18.90 10.39 -3.40
N THR A 220 -18.03 10.24 -2.41
CA THR A 220 -18.28 10.83 -1.09
C THR A 220 -17.96 12.33 -1.13
N PRO A 221 -18.42 13.13 -0.16
CA PRO A 221 -17.97 14.53 -0.04
C PRO A 221 -16.44 14.67 0.06
N PHE A 222 -15.77 13.67 0.66
CA PHE A 222 -14.32 13.61 0.72
C PHE A 222 -13.69 13.29 -0.64
N GLY A 223 -14.29 12.38 -1.42
CA GLY A 223 -13.88 12.08 -2.79
C GLY A 223 -14.07 13.26 -3.74
N GLU A 224 -15.14 14.03 -3.57
CA GLU A 224 -15.41 15.26 -4.32
C GLU A 224 -14.34 16.33 -4.06
N ASP A 225 -14.02 16.57 -2.79
CA ASP A 225 -12.96 17.52 -2.41
C ASP A 225 -11.58 17.05 -2.88
N PHE A 226 -11.30 15.74 -2.80
CA PHE A 226 -10.09 15.14 -3.36
C PHE A 226 -9.99 15.35 -4.87
N HIS A 227 -11.07 15.12 -5.62
CA HIS A 227 -11.08 15.35 -7.07
C HIS A 227 -10.72 16.79 -7.40
N ARG A 228 -11.43 17.75 -6.80
CA ARG A 228 -11.22 19.18 -7.02
C ARG A 228 -9.79 19.62 -6.67
N THR A 229 -9.21 19.05 -5.62
CA THR A 229 -7.88 19.46 -5.14
C THR A 229 -6.74 18.81 -5.94
N CYS A 230 -6.91 17.56 -6.38
CA CYS A 230 -5.79 16.75 -6.88
C CYS A 230 -5.91 16.33 -8.35
N LEU A 231 -7.10 16.36 -8.94
CA LEU A 231 -7.37 15.79 -10.27
C LEU A 231 -7.97 16.79 -11.26
N ASP A 232 -8.49 17.92 -10.78
CA ASP A 232 -8.93 18.99 -11.66
C ASP A 232 -7.72 19.64 -12.35
N PRO A 233 -7.73 19.77 -13.69
CA PRO A 233 -6.62 20.31 -14.45
C PRO A 233 -6.53 21.85 -14.40
N GLU A 234 -7.44 22.52 -13.69
CA GLU A 234 -7.49 23.98 -13.59
C GLU A 234 -6.75 24.48 -12.34
N ASP A 235 -5.55 25.01 -12.59
CA ASP A 235 -4.99 26.22 -11.97
C ASP A 235 -4.78 27.27 -13.07
#